data_AF-A0A662DBA0-F1
#
_entry.id   AF-A0A662DBA0-F1
#
_cell.length_a   1.000
_cell.length_b   1.000
_cell.length_c   1.000
_cell.angle_alpha   90.00
_cell.angle_beta   90.00
_cell.angle_gamma   90.00
#
_symmetry.space_group_name_H-M   'P 1'
#
loop_
_entity.id
_entity.type
_entity.pdbx_description
1 polymer ?
#
loop_
_entity_poly.entity_id
_entity_poly.type
_entity_poly.pdbx_seq_one_letter_code
_entity_poly.pdbx_strand_id
1 'polypeptide(L)'
;MLLVADIHGAADALARVADSSEPLLVLGDLVNLIDYRTSAGIVADVVGVDLIRRISHLRANRRRAEANDLWRVATEGRTEEVNAAIGDLMAEEYRSVCLAMEGT
;
A
#
# COMPACT_ATOMS: atom_id res chain seq x y z
N MET A 1 -6.03 -25.80 5.21
CA MET A 1 -6.02 -24.62 4.33
C MET A 1 -5.88 -23.38 5.18
N LEU A 2 -4.94 -22.51 4.85
CA LEU A 2 -4.71 -21.22 5.47
C LEU A 2 -5.34 -20.11 4.63
N LEU A 3 -5.89 -19.11 5.32
CA LEU A 3 -6.52 -17.96 4.71
C LEU A 3 -5.84 -16.69 5.24
N VAL A 4 -5.41 -15.83 4.33
CA VAL A 4 -4.87 -14.51 4.66
C VAL A 4 -5.75 -13.47 3.97
N ALA A 5 -6.31 -12.55 4.76
CA ALA A 5 -7.17 -11.49 4.23
C ALA A 5 -6.34 -10.45 3.47
N ASP A 6 -5.48 -9.73 4.21
CA ASP A 6 -4.73 -8.57 3.72
C ASP A 6 -3.23 -8.77 4.02
N ILE A 7 -2.36 -8.45 3.06
CA ILE A 7 -0.89 -8.63 3.21
C ILE A 7 -0.22 -7.32 3.62
N HIS A 8 -0.63 -6.19 3.04
CA HIS A 8 -0.02 -4.87 3.24
C HIS A 8 1.52 -4.91 3.16
N GLY A 9 2.05 -5.51 2.09
CA GLY A 9 3.50 -5.57 1.86
C GLY A 9 4.29 -6.47 2.82
N ALA A 10 3.64 -7.22 3.71
CA ALA A 10 4.29 -8.07 4.71
C ALA A 10 4.87 -9.36 4.11
N ALA A 11 5.75 -9.24 3.11
CA ALA A 11 6.36 -10.35 2.37
C ALA A 11 7.06 -11.37 3.28
N ASP A 12 7.85 -10.91 4.27
CA ASP A 12 8.54 -11.80 5.21
C ASP A 12 7.56 -12.64 6.05
N ALA A 13 6.43 -12.04 6.45
CA ALA A 13 5.40 -12.74 7.19
C ALA A 13 4.66 -13.74 6.30
N LEU A 14 4.38 -13.34 5.06
CA LEU A 14 3.76 -14.19 4.06
C LEU A 14 4.63 -15.41 3.72
N ALA A 15 5.94 -15.23 3.55
CA ALA A 15 6.88 -16.33 3.26
C ALA A 15 6.84 -17.41 4.35
N ARG A 16 6.78 -17.01 5.63
CA ARG A 16 6.64 -17.97 6.75
C ARG A 16 5.32 -18.74 6.73
N VAL A 17 4.25 -18.14 6.20
CA VAL A 17 2.95 -18.81 6.05
C VAL A 17 2.98 -19.73 4.82
N ALA A 18 3.61 -19.29 3.74
CA ALA A 18 3.77 -20.04 2.50
C ALA A 18 4.65 -21.29 2.64
N ASP A 19 5.58 -21.31 3.60
CA ASP A 19 6.42 -22.48 3.93
C ASP A 19 5.63 -23.64 4.58
N SER A 20 4.34 -23.43 4.90
CA SER A 20 3.49 -24.51 5.42
C SER A 20 3.07 -25.50 4.32
N SER A 21 2.80 -26.75 4.70
CA SER A 21 2.23 -27.76 3.79
C SER A 21 0.73 -27.58 3.50
N GLU A 22 0.09 -26.55 4.07
CA GLU A 22 -1.34 -26.30 3.93
C GLU A 22 -1.60 -25.44 2.68
N PRO A 23 -2.67 -25.70 1.91
CA PRO A 23 -3.06 -24.80 0.83
C PRO A 23 -3.29 -23.38 1.36
N LEU A 24 -2.73 -22.37 0.71
CA LEU A 24 -2.83 -20.95 1.08
C LEU A 24 -3.76 -20.20 0.11
N LEU A 25 -4.74 -19.48 0.64
CA LEU A 25 -5.58 -18.54 -0.11
C LEU A 25 -5.35 -17.11 0.42
N VAL A 26 -5.00 -16.19 -0.47
CA VAL A 26 -4.84 -14.75 -0.17
C VAL A 26 -5.97 -13.97 -0.81
N LEU A 27 -6.68 -13.15 -0.03
CA LEU A 27 -7.90 -12.48 -0.49
C LEU A 27 -7.64 -11.11 -1.13
N GLY A 28 -6.51 -10.47 -0.84
CA GLY A 28 -6.14 -9.23 -1.50
C GLY A 28 -5.18 -8.37 -0.69
N ASP A 29 -5.27 -7.06 -0.95
CA ASP A 29 -4.47 -5.99 -0.34
C ASP A 29 -2.98 -6.35 -0.23
N LEU A 30 -2.39 -6.66 -1.39
CA LEU A 30 -1.03 -7.19 -1.48
C LEU A 30 0.02 -6.14 -1.07
N VAL A 31 -0.20 -4.89 -1.44
CA VAL A 31 0.76 -3.79 -1.28
C VAL A 31 0.33 -2.82 -0.18
N ASN A 32 1.27 -2.28 0.57
CA ASN A 32 1.05 -1.25 1.57
C ASN A 32 0.95 0.13 0.91
N LEU A 33 -0.09 0.37 0.11
CA LEU A 33 -0.25 1.64 -0.60
C LEU A 33 -0.50 2.80 0.38
N ILE A 34 -1.51 2.67 1.25
CA ILE A 34 -1.84 3.61 2.33
C ILE A 34 -2.41 2.80 3.52
N ASP A 35 -1.72 2.80 4.65
CA ASP A 35 -2.26 2.28 5.92
C ASP A 35 -3.01 3.40 6.66
N TYR A 36 -4.34 3.28 6.75
CA TYR A 36 -5.17 4.29 7.42
C TYR A 36 -4.97 4.36 8.95
N ARG A 37 -4.35 3.36 9.58
CA ARG A 37 -4.09 3.34 11.03
C ARG A 37 -2.84 4.12 11.38
N THR A 38 -1.80 4.01 10.56
CA THR A 38 -0.47 4.58 10.81
C THR A 38 -0.14 5.77 9.91
N SER A 39 -0.89 5.93 8.81
CA SER A 39 -0.59 6.84 7.68
C SER A 39 0.70 6.52 6.93
N ALA A 40 1.32 5.35 7.19
CA ALA A 40 2.48 4.87 6.45
C ALA A 40 2.08 4.21 5.11
N GLY A 41 3.07 3.81 4.33
CA GLY A 41 2.90 3.12 3.05
C GLY A 41 3.51 3.89 1.88
N ILE A 42 3.48 3.26 0.70
CA ILE A 42 4.15 3.74 -0.52
C ILE A 42 3.84 5.20 -0.82
N VAL A 43 2.57 5.61 -0.73
CA VAL A 43 2.22 7.00 -1.05
C VAL A 43 2.86 7.95 -0.03
N ALA A 44 2.87 7.59 1.25
CA ALA A 44 3.49 8.39 2.30
C ALA A 44 5.02 8.49 2.13
N ASP A 45 5.68 7.46 1.62
CA ASP A 45 7.11 7.48 1.33
C ASP A 45 7.44 8.44 0.18
N VAL A 46 6.52 8.63 -0.77
CA VAL A 46 6.70 9.54 -1.92
C VAL A 46 6.34 10.98 -1.57
N VAL A 47 5.19 11.22 -0.93
CA VAL A 47 4.65 12.58 -0.74
C VAL A 47 4.71 13.09 0.70
N GLY A 48 5.18 12.27 1.63
CA GLY A 48 5.27 12.56 3.04
C GLY A 48 4.03 12.12 3.84
N VAL A 49 4.29 11.56 5.03
CA VAL A 49 3.29 11.05 5.97
C VAL A 49 2.27 12.11 6.42
N ASP A 50 2.67 13.38 6.53
CA ASP A 50 1.79 14.45 7.01
C ASP A 50 0.67 14.77 6.01
N LEU A 51 0.97 14.72 4.71
CA LEU A 51 -0.03 14.91 3.66
C LEU A 51 -1.03 13.75 3.68
N ILE A 52 -0.55 12.52 3.80
CA ILE A 52 -1.40 11.32 3.87
C ILE A 52 -2.27 11.34 5.12
N ARG A 53 -1.74 11.75 6.28
CA ARG A 53 -2.54 11.89 7.50
C ARG A 53 -3.70 12.86 7.31
N ARG A 54 -3.47 14.00 6.65
CA ARG A 54 -4.53 15.00 6.35
C ARG A 54 -5.56 14.45 5.36
N ILE A 55 -5.12 13.79 4.29
CA ILE A 55 -6.00 13.15 3.30
C ILE A 55 -6.86 12.05 3.95
N SER A 56 -6.24 11.19 4.76
CA SER A 56 -6.94 10.13 5.52
C SER A 56 -7.97 10.70 6.47
N HIS A 57 -7.65 11.79 7.19
CA HIS A 57 -8.60 12.50 8.04
C HIS A 57 -9.80 13.04 7.24
N LEU A 58 -9.59 13.65 6.08
CA LEU A 58 -10.68 14.12 5.22
C LEU A 58 -11.56 12.96 4.72
N ARG A 59 -10.94 11.85 4.29
CA ARG A 59 -11.67 10.65 3.83
C ARG A 59 -12.50 10.02 4.95
N ALA A 60 -11.96 9.91 6.16
CA ALA A 60 -12.67 9.41 7.34
C ALA A 60 -13.92 10.23 7.66
N ASN A 61 -13.88 11.55 7.41
CA ASN A 61 -15.00 12.47 7.57
C ASN A 61 -15.90 12.58 6.32
N ARG A 62 -15.80 11.66 5.36
CA ARG A 62 -16.55 11.66 4.08
C ARG A 62 -16.33 12.90 3.20
N ARG A 63 -15.26 13.66 3.41
CA ARG A 63 -14.90 14.87 2.65
C ARG A 63 -14.00 14.52 1.46
N ARG A 64 -14.50 13.68 0.55
CA ARG A 64 -13.69 13.13 -0.57
C ARG A 64 -13.27 14.19 -1.58
N ALA A 65 -14.12 15.18 -1.87
CA ALA A 65 -13.78 16.28 -2.77
C ALA A 65 -12.57 17.08 -2.25
N GLU A 66 -12.60 17.44 -0.97
CA GLU A 66 -11.51 18.18 -0.34
C GLU A 66 -10.21 17.38 -0.23
N ALA A 67 -10.31 16.05 -0.03
CA ALA A 67 -9.16 15.17 -0.07
C ALA A 67 -8.51 15.15 -1.47
N ASN A 68 -9.33 15.16 -2.53
CA ASN A 68 -8.85 15.21 -3.91
C ASN A 68 -8.24 16.58 -4.26
N ASP A 69 -8.85 17.67 -3.79
CA ASP A 69 -8.31 19.03 -3.98
C ASP A 69 -6.96 19.18 -3.27
N LEU A 70 -6.87 18.68 -2.03
CA LEU A 70 -5.62 18.68 -1.28
C LEU A 70 -4.52 17.89 -2.01
N TRP A 71 -4.85 16.70 -2.53
CA TRP A 71 -3.91 15.92 -3.34
C TRP A 71 -3.46 16.69 -4.58
N ARG A 72 -4.41 17.22 -5.35
CA ARG A 72 -4.13 17.97 -6.58
C ARG A 72 -3.20 19.16 -6.35
N VAL A 73 -3.44 19.94 -5.30
CA VAL A 73 -2.60 21.08 -4.93
C VAL A 73 -1.22 20.61 -4.48
N ALA A 74 -1.15 19.54 -3.68
CA ALA A 74 0.12 19.06 -3.15
C ALA A 74 1.05 18.44 -4.22
N THR A 75 0.49 17.88 -5.30
CA THR A 75 1.26 17.30 -6.41
C THR A 75 1.40 18.22 -7.61
N GLU A 76 0.92 19.46 -7.53
CA GLU A 76 0.97 20.42 -8.64
C GLU A 76 2.40 20.61 -9.16
N GLY A 77 2.57 20.56 -10.48
CA GLY A 77 3.89 20.65 -11.13
C GLY A 77 4.76 19.40 -11.03
N ARG A 78 4.34 18.34 -10.33
CA ARG A 78 5.08 17.08 -10.15
C ARG A 78 4.21 15.82 -10.20
N THR A 79 3.00 15.91 -10.71
CA THR A 79 2.04 14.79 -10.74
C THR A 79 2.60 13.56 -11.45
N GLU A 80 3.28 13.73 -12.59
CA GLU A 80 3.87 12.61 -13.34
C GLU A 80 5.00 11.93 -12.57
N GLU A 81 5.90 12.72 -11.97
CA GLU A 81 6.99 12.22 -11.11
C GLU A 81 6.45 11.43 -9.92
N VAL A 82 5.45 11.98 -9.21
CA VAL A 82 4.81 11.31 -8.06
C VAL A 82 4.15 10.00 -8.49
N ASN A 83 3.42 9.99 -9.61
CA ASN A 83 2.77 8.79 -10.12
C ASN A 83 3.79 7.72 -10.53
N ALA A 84 4.88 8.12 -11.17
CA ALA A 84 5.97 7.20 -11.54
C ALA A 84 6.62 6.58 -10.29
N ALA A 85 6.99 7.41 -9.30
CA ALA A 85 7.59 6.92 -8.06
C ALA A 85 6.68 5.97 -7.28
N ILE A 86 5.38 6.26 -7.19
CA ILE A 86 4.40 5.34 -6.59
C ILE A 86 4.33 4.03 -7.38
N GLY A 87 4.28 4.12 -8.72
CA GLY A 87 4.22 2.94 -9.59
C GLY A 87 5.44 2.04 -9.45
N ASP A 88 6.63 2.61 -9.36
CA ASP A 88 7.89 1.87 -9.21
C ASP A 88 7.95 1.13 -7.86
N LEU A 89 7.60 1.82 -6.76
CA LEU A 89 7.54 1.22 -5.43
C LEU A 89 6.46 0.14 -5.32
N MET A 90 5.29 0.37 -5.93
CA MET A 90 4.24 -0.65 -6.01
C MET A 90 4.74 -1.88 -6.76
N ALA A 91 5.41 -1.71 -7.90
CA ALA A 91 5.93 -2.83 -8.69
C ALA A 91 7.00 -3.61 -7.91
N GLU A 92 7.84 -2.93 -7.12
CA GLU A 92 8.80 -3.57 -6.24
C GLU A 92 8.14 -4.40 -5.14
N GLU A 93 7.16 -3.83 -4.45
CA GLU A 93 6.48 -4.53 -3.36
C GLU A 93 5.63 -5.71 -3.87
N TYR A 94 4.95 -5.55 -5.01
CA TYR A 94 4.29 -6.67 -5.69
C TYR A 94 5.27 -7.81 -5.98
N ARG A 95 6.47 -7.49 -6.47
CA ARG A 95 7.50 -8.51 -6.75
C ARG A 95 7.91 -9.24 -5.47
N SER A 96 8.12 -8.49 -4.39
CA SER A 96 8.47 -9.06 -3.08
C SER A 96 7.37 -10.00 -2.56
N VAL A 97 6.11 -9.57 -2.63
CA VAL A 97 4.96 -10.36 -2.18
C VAL A 97 4.74 -11.60 -3.05
N CYS A 98 4.88 -11.49 -4.38
CA CYS A 98 4.78 -12.65 -5.27
C CYS A 98 5.88 -13.68 -4.98
N LEU A 99 7.13 -13.24 -4.83
CA LEU A 99 8.25 -14.12 -4.47
C LEU A 99 8.00 -14.81 -3.12
N ALA A 100 7.43 -14.11 -2.14
CA ALA A 100 7.08 -14.70 -0.85
C ALA A 100 5.99 -15.79 -0.95
N MET A 101 5.11 -15.75 -1.96
CA MET A 101 4.10 -16.79 -2.18
C MET A 101 4.66 -18.05 -2.85
N GLU A 102 5.80 -17.95 -3.53
CA GLU A 102 6.43 -19.10 -4.21
C GLU A 102 6.98 -20.14 -3.21
N GLY A 103 7.16 -19.76 -1.94
CA GLY A 103 7.75 -20.60 -0.90
C GLY A 103 9.27 -20.74 -1.07
N THR A 104 9.90 -21.49 -0.16
CA THR A 104 11.33 -21.87 -0.25
C THR A 104 11.52 -23.29 -0.74
#